data_AF-A0A2G6GIL7-F1
#
_entry.id   AF-A0A2G6GIL7-F1
#
_cell.length_a   1.000
_cell.length_b   1.000
_cell.length_c   1.000
_cell.angle_alpha   90.00
_cell.angle_beta   90.00
_cell.angle_gamma   90.00
#
_symmetry.space_group_name_H-M   'P 1'
#
loop_
_entity.id
_entity.type
_entity.pdbx_description
1 polymer ?
#
loop_
_entity_poly.entity_id
_entity_poly.type
_entity_poly.pdbx_seq_one_letter_code
_entity_poly.pdbx_strand_id
1 'polypeptide(L)'
;MNEIIKGKVVHGNNISGKLGFRTVNIDLKKGEIEDGVYKINIKIKSKIYHGIGTYLERNETFESHIFDFNKNIYGSFVEIVLLKKIRNNKKFDNKESLIKQIKKDIKEVKKDKNYVVTFGTFDILHPGHNYYLNTAKFYSDKLVTIVATDNNVKKFKGHFPINNSSTRLENLKKLKIADITMVGEEKSPMKIIELYNPSIICLGYDQIGFTSTLEKYISENKLNTSIIRIPPFKEDIFKSSIIKEKMVEVKSL
;
A
#
# COMPACT_ATOMS: atom_id res chain seq x y z
N MET A 1 -12.34 -3.68 1.84
CA MET A 1 -12.02 -2.54 2.72
C MET A 1 -10.50 -2.52 2.89
N ASN A 2 -9.82 -1.48 2.39
CA ASN A 2 -8.36 -1.37 2.40
C ASN A 2 -7.93 -0.26 3.38
N GLU A 3 -8.37 -0.39 4.62
CA GLU A 3 -8.06 0.58 5.66
C GLU A 3 -6.77 0.25 6.40
N ILE A 4 -6.11 1.30 6.89
CA ILE A 4 -4.95 1.17 7.78
C ILE A 4 -5.48 1.08 9.21
N ILE A 5 -5.40 -0.11 9.77
CA ILE A 5 -5.83 -0.39 11.15
C ILE A 5 -4.65 -0.15 12.08
N LYS A 6 -4.88 0.54 13.19
CA LYS A 6 -3.86 0.79 14.22
C LYS A 6 -4.16 -0.06 15.44
N GLY A 7 -3.11 -0.66 16.00
CA GLY A 7 -3.25 -1.50 17.19
C GLY A 7 -2.01 -1.52 18.06
N LYS A 8 -2.19 -1.90 19.31
CA LYS A 8 -1.09 -2.09 20.27
C LYS A 8 -0.74 -3.56 20.34
N VAL A 9 0.55 -3.88 20.29
CA VAL A 9 1.00 -5.27 20.49
C VAL A 9 0.89 -5.62 21.97
N VAL A 10 0.14 -6.66 22.28
CA VAL A 10 -0.16 -7.10 23.64
C VAL A 10 0.25 -8.56 23.85
N HIS A 11 0.35 -8.95 25.12
CA HIS A 11 0.44 -10.36 25.46
C HIS A 11 -0.91 -11.03 25.23
N GLY A 12 -0.88 -12.26 24.73
CA GLY A 12 -2.07 -13.09 24.57
C GLY A 12 -1.76 -14.55 24.83
N ASN A 13 -2.73 -15.43 24.58
CA ASN A 13 -2.62 -16.87 24.85
C ASN A 13 -1.54 -17.58 24.00
N ASN A 14 -1.08 -16.90 22.94
CA ASN A 14 0.00 -17.30 22.03
C ASN A 14 -0.14 -18.76 21.56
N ILE A 15 -1.36 -19.11 21.13
CA ILE A 15 -1.74 -20.49 20.82
C ILE A 15 -0.83 -21.01 19.72
N SER A 16 -0.68 -20.28 18.61
CA SER A 16 0.23 -20.66 17.52
C SER A 16 1.71 -20.58 17.93
N GLY A 17 2.07 -19.68 18.85
CA GLY A 17 3.39 -19.65 19.51
C GLY A 17 3.78 -20.96 20.16
N LYS A 18 2.86 -21.56 20.90
CA LYS A 18 3.03 -22.89 21.52
C LYS A 18 3.11 -24.02 20.48
N LEU A 19 2.83 -23.73 19.20
CA LEU A 19 2.96 -24.65 18.06
C LEU A 19 4.23 -24.39 17.23
N GLY A 20 5.09 -23.45 17.64
CA GLY A 20 6.33 -23.08 16.96
C GLY A 20 6.23 -21.91 15.99
N PHE A 21 5.04 -21.30 15.83
CA PHE A 21 4.88 -20.10 15.01
C PHE A 21 5.02 -18.86 15.89
N ARG A 22 6.05 -18.04 15.68
CA ARG A 22 6.15 -16.75 16.39
C ARG A 22 4.98 -15.86 15.97
N THR A 23 4.04 -15.63 16.88
CA THR A 23 2.90 -14.75 16.65
C THR A 23 2.86 -13.60 17.65
N VAL A 24 2.23 -12.51 17.25
CA VAL A 24 1.95 -11.34 18.09
C VAL A 24 0.44 -11.13 18.14
N ASN A 25 -0.07 -10.82 19.32
CA ASN A 25 -1.46 -10.41 19.49
C ASN A 25 -1.53 -8.90 19.38
N ILE A 26 -2.52 -8.41 18.64
CA ILE A 26 -2.69 -6.99 18.39
C ILE A 26 -4.09 -6.63 18.87
N ASP A 27 -4.12 -5.72 19.83
CA ASP A 27 -5.34 -5.11 20.32
C ASP A 27 -5.77 -4.03 19.32
N LEU A 28 -6.88 -4.28 18.64
CA LEU A 28 -7.46 -3.42 17.61
C LEU A 28 -8.71 -2.75 18.19
N LYS A 29 -8.88 -1.45 17.95
CA LYS A 29 -10.16 -0.79 18.25
C LYS A 29 -11.27 -1.42 17.37
N LYS A 30 -12.37 -1.83 18.01
CA LYS A 30 -13.57 -2.47 17.38
C LYS A 30 -14.00 -1.81 16.08
N GLY A 31 -14.55 -2.62 15.16
CA GLY A 31 -15.59 -2.11 14.26
C GLY A 31 -15.84 -2.85 12.95
N GLU A 32 -14.81 -3.32 12.23
CA GLU A 32 -14.99 -3.48 10.77
C GLU A 32 -14.24 -4.66 10.11
N ILE A 33 -13.71 -5.58 10.92
CA ILE A 33 -12.98 -6.75 10.39
C ILE A 33 -13.87 -7.97 10.51
N GLU A 34 -14.15 -8.64 9.39
CA GLU A 34 -14.86 -9.92 9.42
C GLU A 34 -13.97 -11.03 10.01
N ASP A 35 -14.61 -12.04 10.58
CA ASP A 35 -13.93 -13.26 11.01
C ASP A 35 -13.19 -13.95 9.86
N GLY A 36 -11.90 -14.24 10.05
CA GLY A 36 -11.13 -14.95 9.05
C GLY A 36 -9.62 -14.82 9.17
N VAL A 37 -8.95 -15.40 8.18
CA VAL A 37 -7.51 -15.34 8.00
C VAL A 37 -7.19 -14.47 6.79
N TYR A 38 -6.24 -13.57 6.98
CA TYR A 38 -5.89 -12.51 6.05
C TYR A 38 -4.41 -12.54 5.71
N LYS A 39 -4.09 -12.23 4.46
CA LYS A 39 -2.78 -11.73 4.08
C LYS A 39 -2.67 -10.28 4.55
N ILE A 40 -1.58 -9.95 5.23
CA ILE A 40 -1.39 -8.62 5.81
C ILE A 40 -0.03 -8.04 5.47
N ASN A 41 -0.01 -6.70 5.40
CA ASN A 41 1.19 -5.93 5.65
C ASN A 41 1.09 -5.30 7.04
N ILE A 42 2.16 -5.38 7.81
CA ILE A 42 2.29 -4.76 9.13
C ILE A 42 3.47 -3.82 9.15
N LYS A 43 3.24 -2.58 9.55
CA LYS A 43 4.27 -1.56 9.69
C LYS A 43 4.64 -1.40 11.15
N ILE A 44 5.92 -1.60 11.42
CA ILE A 44 6.53 -1.47 12.74
C ILE A 44 7.58 -0.36 12.62
N LYS A 45 7.33 0.77 13.29
CA LYS A 45 8.11 2.02 13.10
C LYS A 45 8.08 2.43 11.61
N SER A 46 9.24 2.45 10.95
CA SER A 46 9.38 2.83 9.54
C SER A 46 9.45 1.64 8.57
N LYS A 47 9.44 0.39 9.08
CA LYS A 47 9.60 -0.81 8.25
C LYS A 47 8.28 -1.54 8.07
N ILE A 48 8.03 -1.97 6.84
CA ILE A 48 6.89 -2.81 6.47
C ILE A 48 7.36 -4.26 6.46
N TYR A 49 6.55 -5.13 7.06
CA TYR A 49 6.71 -6.57 7.07
C TYR A 49 5.47 -7.24 6.50
N HIS A 50 5.64 -8.43 5.97
CA HIS A 50 4.54 -9.25 5.42
C HIS A 50 4.16 -10.33 6.42
N GLY A 51 2.91 -10.79 6.39
CA GLY A 51 2.48 -11.86 7.27
C GLY A 51 1.09 -12.39 6.99
N ILE A 52 0.64 -13.24 7.90
CA ILE A 52 -0.76 -13.66 8.00
C ILE A 52 -1.33 -13.17 9.32
N GLY A 53 -2.58 -12.68 9.28
CA GLY A 53 -3.35 -12.26 10.45
C GLY A 53 -4.61 -13.10 10.57
N THR A 54 -4.92 -13.58 11.77
CA THR A 54 -6.18 -14.25 12.08
C THR A 54 -6.98 -13.36 13.01
N TYR A 55 -8.16 -12.95 12.56
CA TYR A 55 -9.11 -12.23 13.39
C TYR A 55 -10.18 -13.18 13.92
N LEU A 56 -10.44 -13.09 15.22
CA LEU A 56 -11.50 -13.81 15.93
C LEU A 56 -12.36 -12.78 16.66
N GLU A 57 -13.51 -12.46 16.09
CA GLU A 57 -14.50 -11.49 16.57
C GLU A 57 -14.95 -11.82 18.00
N ARG A 58 -15.24 -13.09 18.28
CA ARG A 58 -15.70 -13.54 19.62
C ARG A 58 -14.74 -13.19 20.76
N ASN A 59 -13.45 -13.15 20.45
CA ASN A 59 -12.40 -12.87 21.43
C ASN A 59 -11.78 -11.49 21.24
N GLU A 60 -12.20 -10.75 20.21
CA GLU A 60 -11.62 -9.47 19.80
C GLU A 60 -10.10 -9.54 19.60
N THR A 61 -9.60 -10.70 19.17
CA THR A 61 -8.16 -10.95 19.03
C THR A 61 -7.74 -10.94 17.57
N PHE A 62 -6.71 -10.15 17.26
CA PHE A 62 -5.98 -10.23 15.99
C PHE A 62 -4.59 -10.84 16.22
N GLU A 63 -4.44 -12.13 15.91
CA GLU A 63 -3.17 -12.85 16.05
C GLU A 63 -2.42 -12.85 14.71
N SER A 64 -1.20 -12.35 14.68
CA SER A 64 -0.40 -12.23 13.45
C SER A 64 0.88 -13.04 13.49
N HIS A 65 1.14 -13.81 12.43
CA HIS A 65 2.45 -14.39 12.15
C HIS A 65 3.18 -13.52 11.13
N ILE A 66 4.21 -12.82 11.60
CA ILE A 66 5.04 -11.92 10.79
C ILE A 66 6.20 -12.73 10.19
N PHE A 67 6.35 -12.67 8.86
CA PHE A 67 7.41 -13.40 8.18
C PHE A 67 8.78 -12.81 8.48
N ASP A 68 9.78 -13.69 8.60
CA ASP A 68 11.19 -13.34 8.75
C ASP A 68 11.47 -12.31 9.89
N PHE A 69 10.66 -12.40 10.95
CA PHE A 69 10.68 -11.48 12.08
C PHE A 69 10.99 -12.19 13.40
N ASN A 70 11.93 -11.64 14.17
CA ASN A 70 12.42 -12.25 15.41
C ASN A 70 12.58 -11.28 16.58
N LYS A 71 12.03 -10.06 16.49
CA LYS A 71 12.19 -9.03 17.52
C LYS A 71 11.03 -9.03 18.51
N ASN A 72 11.31 -8.66 19.75
CA ASN A 72 10.27 -8.35 20.72
C ASN A 72 9.75 -6.92 20.46
N ILE A 73 8.44 -6.80 20.30
CA ILE A 73 7.74 -5.53 20.04
C ILE A 73 6.55 -5.32 20.98
N TYR A 74 6.46 -6.05 22.09
CA TYR A 74 5.38 -5.87 23.07
C TYR A 74 5.28 -4.41 23.52
N GLY A 75 4.06 -3.92 23.66
CA GLY A 75 3.75 -2.53 24.01
C GLY A 75 3.89 -1.53 22.86
N SER A 76 4.48 -1.91 21.72
CA SER A 76 4.60 -1.03 20.56
C SER A 76 3.28 -0.89 19.82
N PHE A 77 3.05 0.29 19.23
CA PHE A 77 1.99 0.49 18.26
C PHE A 77 2.43 0.04 16.87
N VAL A 78 1.50 -0.56 16.13
CA VAL A 78 1.69 -1.03 14.77
C VAL A 78 0.52 -0.56 13.91
N GLU A 79 0.81 -0.40 12.62
CA GLU A 79 -0.20 -0.17 11.58
C GLU A 79 -0.34 -1.45 10.77
N ILE A 80 -1.54 -1.82 10.34
CA ILE A 80 -1.84 -3.04 9.59
C ILE A 80 -2.71 -2.69 8.40
N VAL A 81 -2.43 -3.29 7.24
CA VAL A 81 -3.34 -3.33 6.10
C VAL A 81 -3.73 -4.78 5.85
N LEU A 82 -5.03 -5.04 5.77
CA LEU A 82 -5.56 -6.33 5.30
C LEU A 82 -5.57 -6.32 3.78
N LEU A 83 -4.65 -7.07 3.15
CA LEU A 83 -4.53 -7.09 1.69
C LEU A 83 -5.58 -7.99 1.05
N LYS A 84 -5.85 -9.14 1.65
CA LYS A 84 -6.76 -10.16 1.10
C LYS A 84 -7.22 -11.10 2.20
N LYS A 85 -8.53 -11.40 2.24
CA LYS A 85 -9.07 -12.53 3.02
C LYS A 85 -8.72 -13.82 2.28
N ILE A 86 -7.94 -14.69 2.91
CA ILE A 86 -7.53 -15.97 2.30
C ILE A 86 -8.51 -17.10 2.60
N ARG A 87 -9.18 -17.06 3.76
CA ARG A 87 -10.27 -17.98 4.13
C ARG A 87 -11.02 -17.52 5.37
N ASN A 88 -12.20 -18.09 5.58
CA ASN A 88 -12.90 -18.03 6.86
C ASN A 88 -12.17 -18.84 7.94
N ASN A 89 -12.51 -18.55 9.19
CA ASN A 89 -12.06 -19.34 10.34
C ASN A 89 -12.59 -20.77 10.25
N LYS A 90 -11.76 -21.73 10.66
CA LYS A 90 -12.06 -23.16 10.62
C LYS A 90 -11.69 -23.79 11.96
N LYS A 91 -12.55 -24.68 12.46
CA LYS A 91 -12.24 -25.54 13.61
C LYS A 91 -11.42 -26.74 13.15
N PHE A 92 -10.50 -27.18 14.00
CA PHE A 92 -9.60 -28.30 13.74
C PHE A 92 -9.72 -29.31 14.86
N ASP A 93 -9.82 -30.59 14.50
CA ASP A 93 -10.02 -31.68 15.46
C ASP A 93 -8.75 -32.01 16.25
N ASN A 94 -7.58 -31.65 15.70
CA ASN A 94 -6.30 -31.86 16.36
C ASN A 94 -5.25 -30.80 15.97
N LYS A 95 -4.19 -30.72 16.78
CA LYS A 95 -3.06 -29.79 16.61
C LYS A 95 -2.34 -29.97 15.26
N GLU A 96 -2.21 -31.20 14.78
CA GLU A 96 -1.50 -31.49 13.54
C GLU A 96 -2.21 -30.91 12.32
N SER A 97 -3.53 -31.06 12.24
CA SER A 97 -4.35 -30.53 11.16
C SER A 97 -4.34 -29.00 11.11
N LEU A 98 -4.31 -28.33 12.27
CA LEU A 98 -4.13 -26.88 12.38
C LEU A 98 -2.77 -26.45 11.85
N ILE A 99 -1.67 -27.10 12.29
CA ILE A 99 -0.31 -26.79 11.82
C ILE A 99 -0.21 -26.97 10.30
N LYS A 100 -0.78 -28.05 9.76
CA LYS A 100 -0.81 -28.31 8.32
C LYS A 100 -1.53 -27.21 7.55
N GLN A 101 -2.66 -26.71 8.08
CA GLN A 101 -3.36 -25.58 7.47
C GLN A 101 -2.53 -24.30 7.53
N ILE A 102 -1.96 -23.94 8.68
CA ILE A 102 -1.13 -22.72 8.80
C ILE A 102 0.03 -22.75 7.81
N LYS A 103 0.73 -23.90 7.67
CA LYS A 103 1.81 -24.06 6.69
C LYS A 103 1.31 -23.88 5.25
N LYS A 104 0.11 -24.40 4.93
CA LYS A 104 -0.53 -24.21 3.62
C LYS A 104 -0.81 -22.72 3.37
N ASP A 105 -1.43 -22.04 4.34
CA ASP A 105 -1.78 -20.62 4.26
C ASP A 105 -0.54 -19.75 4.04
N ILE A 106 0.54 -19.98 4.81
CA ILE A 106 1.82 -19.28 4.65
C ILE A 106 2.39 -19.50 3.25
N LYS A 107 2.38 -20.73 2.75
CA LYS A 107 2.92 -21.07 1.42
C LYS A 107 2.12 -20.38 0.31
N GLU A 108 0.79 -20.30 0.44
CA GLU A 108 -0.08 -19.62 -0.51
C GLU A 108 0.16 -18.11 -0.50
N VAL A 109 0.18 -17.49 0.69
CA VAL A 109 0.41 -16.05 0.85
C VAL A 109 1.78 -15.62 0.35
N LYS A 110 2.83 -16.42 0.55
CA LYS A 110 4.17 -16.13 0.02
C LYS A 110 4.26 -16.20 -1.51
N LYS A 111 3.36 -16.93 -2.18
CA LYS A 111 3.31 -17.03 -3.64
C LYS A 111 2.44 -15.94 -4.27
N ASP A 112 1.35 -15.58 -3.62
CA ASP A 112 0.44 -14.52 -4.03
C ASP A 112 1.19 -13.18 -4.00
N LYS A 113 1.31 -12.49 -5.14
CA LYS A 113 1.93 -11.15 -5.22
C LYS A 113 0.89 -10.11 -5.55
N ASN A 114 0.80 -9.11 -4.70
CA ASN A 114 -0.07 -7.96 -4.86
C ASN A 114 0.68 -6.78 -5.48
N TYR A 115 0.26 -6.39 -6.68
CA TYR A 115 0.74 -5.17 -7.33
C TYR A 115 -0.16 -3.98 -6.96
N VAL A 116 0.49 -2.88 -6.59
CA VAL A 116 -0.15 -1.57 -6.41
C VAL A 116 0.45 -0.61 -7.42
N VAL A 117 -0.40 0.12 -8.12
CA VAL A 117 0.03 1.12 -9.11
C VAL A 117 -0.25 2.53 -8.58
N THR A 118 0.69 3.44 -8.83
CA THR A 118 0.58 4.88 -8.54
C THR A 118 0.85 5.69 -9.79
N PHE A 119 0.20 6.85 -9.92
CA PHE A 119 0.38 7.76 -11.05
C PHE A 119 0.73 9.15 -10.53
N GLY A 120 1.67 9.83 -11.18
CA GLY A 120 1.99 11.20 -10.80
C GLY A 120 2.88 11.94 -11.78
N THR A 121 2.89 13.26 -11.66
CA THR A 121 3.83 14.12 -12.38
C THR A 121 5.23 14.00 -11.78
N PHE A 122 5.38 14.06 -10.45
CA PHE A 122 6.68 14.01 -9.76
C PHE A 122 7.70 15.03 -10.31
N ASP A 123 7.25 16.27 -10.55
CA ASP A 123 8.07 17.31 -11.22
C ASP A 123 9.25 17.76 -10.36
N ILE A 124 8.96 18.30 -9.17
CA ILE A 124 9.94 18.62 -8.14
C ILE A 124 9.61 17.74 -6.94
N LEU A 125 10.55 16.88 -6.55
CA LEU A 125 10.35 15.98 -5.41
C LEU A 125 10.32 16.76 -4.09
N HIS A 126 9.46 16.32 -3.18
CA HIS A 126 9.25 16.94 -1.87
C HIS A 126 8.73 15.90 -0.87
N PRO A 127 8.70 16.19 0.45
CA PRO A 127 8.27 15.23 1.48
C PRO A 127 6.88 14.62 1.22
N GLY A 128 5.96 15.38 0.62
CA GLY A 128 4.65 14.85 0.20
C GLY A 128 4.73 13.65 -0.76
N HIS A 129 5.67 13.64 -1.71
CA HIS A 129 5.88 12.48 -2.59
C HIS A 129 6.40 11.25 -1.82
N ASN A 130 7.30 11.46 -0.85
CA ASN A 130 7.77 10.38 0.01
C ASN A 130 6.62 9.79 0.84
N TYR A 131 5.77 10.64 1.42
CA TYR A 131 4.58 10.18 2.15
C TYR A 131 3.63 9.39 1.25
N TYR A 132 3.31 9.93 0.07
CA TYR A 132 2.44 9.28 -0.91
C TYR A 132 2.94 7.90 -1.31
N LEU A 133 4.20 7.80 -1.73
CA LEU A 133 4.78 6.53 -2.20
C LEU A 133 4.97 5.52 -1.07
N ASN A 134 5.37 5.95 0.14
CA ASN A 134 5.49 5.02 1.28
C ASN A 134 4.11 4.51 1.74
N THR A 135 3.08 5.35 1.68
CA THR A 135 1.71 4.94 1.98
C THR A 135 1.21 3.94 0.94
N ALA A 136 1.41 4.21 -0.35
CA ALA A 136 1.09 3.26 -1.42
C ALA A 136 1.87 1.94 -1.28
N LYS A 137 3.16 2.02 -0.90
CA LYS A 137 4.00 0.85 -0.65
C LYS A 137 3.42 -0.05 0.44
N PHE A 138 2.78 0.53 1.45
CA PHE A 138 2.19 -0.22 2.55
C PHE A 138 1.01 -1.11 2.12
N TYR A 139 0.32 -0.74 1.04
CA TYR A 139 -0.71 -1.57 0.41
C TYR A 139 -0.15 -2.66 -0.53
N SER A 140 1.17 -2.75 -0.72
CA SER A 140 1.76 -3.52 -1.82
C SER A 140 2.70 -4.64 -1.39
N ASP A 141 2.79 -5.69 -2.20
CA ASP A 141 4.02 -6.51 -2.27
C ASP A 141 4.98 -5.93 -3.32
N LYS A 142 4.42 -5.37 -4.39
CA LYS A 142 5.14 -4.67 -5.45
C LYS A 142 4.48 -3.34 -5.78
N LEU A 143 5.22 -2.26 -5.57
CA LEU A 143 4.79 -0.91 -5.93
C LEU A 143 5.34 -0.55 -7.32
N VAL A 144 4.42 -0.25 -8.23
CA VAL A 144 4.68 0.29 -9.56
C VAL A 144 4.32 1.77 -9.55
N THR A 145 5.23 2.64 -9.97
CA THR A 145 4.99 4.08 -10.05
C THR A 145 5.18 4.59 -11.47
N ILE A 146 4.12 5.22 -11.98
CA ILE A 146 4.04 5.73 -13.34
C ILE A 146 4.23 7.25 -13.33
N VAL A 147 5.23 7.69 -14.07
CA VAL A 147 5.54 9.09 -14.32
C VAL A 147 4.74 9.53 -15.55
N ALA A 148 3.86 10.52 -15.40
CA ALA A 148 3.08 11.04 -16.51
C ALA A 148 3.98 11.61 -17.61
N THR A 149 3.61 11.48 -18.89
CA THR A 149 4.33 12.12 -20.01
C THR A 149 4.19 13.64 -19.97
N ASP A 150 5.10 14.35 -20.63
CA ASP A 150 5.08 15.81 -20.66
C ASP A 150 3.80 16.35 -21.32
N ASN A 151 3.31 15.71 -22.39
CA ASN A 151 2.05 16.09 -23.03
C ASN A 151 0.83 15.80 -22.16
N ASN A 152 0.82 14.67 -21.44
CA ASN A 152 -0.28 14.38 -20.51
C ASN A 152 -0.32 15.41 -19.37
N VAL A 153 0.84 15.84 -18.87
CA VAL A 153 0.89 16.93 -17.88
C VAL A 153 0.33 18.23 -18.47
N LYS A 154 0.74 18.60 -19.70
CA LYS A 154 0.20 19.78 -20.39
C LYS A 154 -1.32 19.69 -20.60
N LYS A 155 -1.83 18.52 -21.01
CA LYS A 155 -3.25 18.26 -21.25
C LYS A 155 -4.10 18.38 -19.99
N PHE A 156 -3.66 17.78 -18.87
CA PHE A 156 -4.45 17.72 -17.64
C PHE A 156 -4.19 18.86 -16.66
N LYS A 157 -3.03 19.51 -16.71
CA LYS A 157 -2.65 20.63 -15.81
C LYS A 157 -2.52 21.99 -16.51
N GLY A 158 -2.66 22.05 -17.84
CA GLY A 158 -2.60 23.28 -18.63
C GLY A 158 -1.18 23.82 -18.90
N HIS A 159 -0.15 23.27 -18.25
CA HIS A 159 1.24 23.70 -18.40
C HIS A 159 2.19 22.50 -18.53
N PHE A 160 3.36 22.71 -19.15
CA PHE A 160 4.41 21.69 -19.17
C PHE A 160 5.07 21.57 -17.79
N PRO A 161 5.62 20.40 -17.43
CA PRO A 161 6.45 20.27 -16.23
C PRO A 161 7.77 21.03 -16.42
N ILE A 162 8.44 21.35 -15.32
CA ILE A 162 9.78 21.97 -15.36
C ILE A 162 10.80 20.96 -15.86
N ASN A 163 10.73 19.74 -15.35
CA ASN A 163 11.58 18.63 -15.75
C ASN A 163 10.85 17.74 -16.74
N ASN A 164 11.53 17.31 -17.80
CA ASN A 164 10.97 16.33 -18.74
C ASN A 164 10.75 14.97 -18.04
N SER A 165 9.95 14.10 -18.67
CA SER A 165 9.58 12.80 -18.12
C SER A 165 10.77 11.90 -17.76
N SER A 166 11.86 11.92 -18.53
CA SER A 166 13.08 11.17 -18.25
C SER A 166 13.77 11.65 -16.97
N THR A 167 13.96 12.96 -16.81
CA THR A 167 14.56 13.55 -15.60
C THR A 167 13.70 13.29 -14.36
N ARG A 168 12.37 13.39 -14.49
CA ARG A 168 11.43 13.07 -13.39
C ARG A 168 11.51 11.61 -12.99
N LEU A 169 11.61 10.69 -13.96
CA LEU A 169 11.81 9.27 -13.71
C LEU A 169 13.13 8.99 -12.97
N GLU A 170 14.23 9.59 -13.41
CA GLU A 170 15.53 9.43 -12.75
C GLU A 170 15.51 9.93 -11.30
N ASN A 171 14.91 11.09 -11.07
CA ASN A 171 14.75 11.64 -9.73
C ASN A 171 13.90 10.72 -8.84
N LEU A 172 12.80 10.19 -9.38
CA LEU A 172 11.95 9.24 -8.67
C LEU A 172 12.71 7.95 -8.31
N LYS A 173 13.52 7.40 -9.23
CA LYS A 173 14.34 6.20 -8.99
C LYS A 173 15.31 6.37 -7.81
N LYS A 174 15.86 7.59 -7.63
CA LYS A 174 16.78 7.89 -6.51
C LYS A 174 16.13 7.72 -5.14
N LEU A 175 14.81 7.82 -5.02
CA LEU A 175 14.09 7.60 -3.75
C LEU A 175 14.11 6.13 -3.31
N LYS A 176 14.26 5.17 -4.23
CA LYS A 176 14.29 3.72 -3.94
C LYS A 176 13.07 3.21 -3.15
N ILE A 177 11.90 3.84 -3.31
CA ILE A 177 10.65 3.43 -2.64
C ILE A 177 9.87 2.43 -3.51
N ALA A 178 9.64 2.76 -4.78
CA ALA A 178 8.93 1.91 -5.74
C ALA A 178 9.84 0.78 -6.23
N ASP A 179 9.26 -0.40 -6.43
CA ASP A 179 9.98 -1.54 -7.01
C ASP A 179 10.19 -1.34 -8.52
N ILE A 180 9.21 -0.72 -9.17
CA ILE A 180 9.20 -0.49 -10.61
C ILE A 180 8.79 0.96 -10.85
N THR A 181 9.51 1.64 -11.73
CA THR A 181 9.20 3.01 -12.15
C THR A 181 9.31 3.11 -13.66
N MET A 182 8.35 3.76 -14.31
CA MET A 182 8.36 3.98 -15.77
C MET A 182 7.61 5.24 -16.17
N VAL A 183 7.85 5.71 -17.38
CA VAL A 183 7.04 6.76 -18.01
C VAL A 183 5.79 6.12 -18.60
N GLY A 184 4.63 6.78 -18.45
CA GLY A 184 3.36 6.31 -19.01
C GLY A 184 3.30 6.42 -20.55
N GLU A 185 2.31 5.77 -21.15
CA GLU A 185 2.06 5.86 -22.60
C GLU A 185 0.93 6.88 -22.89
N GLU A 186 1.08 7.71 -23.92
CA GLU A 186 0.09 8.76 -24.25
C GLU A 186 -1.18 8.21 -24.87
N LYS A 187 -1.02 7.26 -25.80
CA LYS A 187 -2.13 6.67 -26.56
C LYS A 187 -2.86 5.57 -25.79
N SER A 188 -2.19 4.97 -24.81
CA SER A 188 -2.62 3.73 -24.14
C SER A 188 -2.32 3.76 -22.63
N PRO A 189 -2.75 4.79 -21.87
CA PRO A 189 -2.44 4.91 -20.45
C PRO A 189 -2.97 3.74 -19.61
N MET A 190 -4.05 3.09 -20.07
CA MET A 190 -4.69 1.95 -19.37
C MET A 190 -3.95 0.62 -19.54
N LYS A 191 -3.04 0.50 -20.51
CA LYS A 191 -2.24 -0.72 -20.74
C LYS A 191 -1.42 -1.14 -19.53
N ILE A 192 -1.07 -0.18 -18.66
CA ILE A 192 -0.39 -0.45 -17.39
C ILE A 192 -1.27 -1.26 -16.43
N ILE A 193 -2.57 -1.01 -16.44
CA ILE A 193 -3.54 -1.75 -15.62
C ILE A 193 -3.63 -3.19 -16.12
N GLU A 194 -3.67 -3.39 -17.44
CA GLU A 194 -3.66 -4.72 -18.06
C GLU A 194 -2.35 -5.48 -17.78
N LEU A 195 -1.21 -4.80 -17.92
CA LEU A 195 0.11 -5.41 -17.74
C LEU A 195 0.36 -5.90 -16.31
N TYR A 196 -0.06 -5.12 -15.32
CA TYR A 196 0.23 -5.41 -13.91
C TYR A 196 -0.94 -6.01 -13.14
N ASN A 197 -2.16 -5.96 -13.68
CA ASN A 197 -3.40 -6.40 -13.04
C ASN A 197 -3.46 -6.02 -11.54
N PRO A 198 -3.35 -4.73 -11.19
CA PRO A 198 -3.21 -4.32 -9.81
C PRO A 198 -4.51 -4.53 -9.04
N SER A 199 -4.42 -4.97 -7.78
CA SER A 199 -5.61 -4.99 -6.91
C SER A 199 -5.97 -3.58 -6.43
N ILE A 200 -4.98 -2.67 -6.38
CA ILE A 200 -5.14 -1.31 -5.90
C ILE A 200 -4.43 -0.34 -6.83
N ILE A 201 -5.12 0.74 -7.18
CA ILE A 201 -4.54 1.95 -7.75
C ILE A 201 -4.60 3.05 -6.68
N CYS A 202 -3.43 3.55 -6.27
CA CYS A 202 -3.35 4.68 -5.35
C CYS A 202 -3.27 5.98 -6.14
N LEU A 203 -4.12 6.95 -5.82
CA LEU A 203 -4.15 8.28 -6.42
C LEU A 203 -3.85 9.36 -5.39
N GLY A 204 -3.28 10.48 -5.85
CA GLY A 204 -3.17 11.70 -5.06
C GLY A 204 -4.55 12.36 -4.86
N TYR A 205 -4.67 13.14 -3.79
CA TYR A 205 -5.91 13.86 -3.47
C TYR A 205 -6.36 14.85 -4.56
N ASP A 206 -5.43 15.37 -5.38
CA ASP A 206 -5.66 16.36 -6.43
C ASP A 206 -6.06 15.77 -7.79
N GLN A 207 -6.18 14.44 -7.92
CA GLN A 207 -6.34 13.75 -9.21
C GLN A 207 -7.81 13.41 -9.57
N ILE A 208 -8.73 14.35 -9.39
CA ILE A 208 -10.18 14.10 -9.51
C ILE A 208 -10.58 13.63 -10.93
N GLY A 209 -10.26 14.38 -11.98
CA GLY A 209 -10.69 14.04 -13.36
C GLY A 209 -10.11 12.72 -13.90
N PHE A 210 -8.90 12.37 -13.48
CA PHE A 210 -8.30 11.08 -13.83
C PHE A 210 -8.99 9.91 -13.12
N THR A 211 -9.53 10.14 -11.92
CA THR A 211 -10.21 9.08 -11.16
C THR A 211 -11.46 8.60 -11.89
N SER A 212 -12.32 9.51 -12.36
CA SER A 212 -13.53 9.11 -13.09
C SER A 212 -13.23 8.32 -14.36
N THR A 213 -12.11 8.64 -15.03
CA THR A 213 -11.66 7.88 -16.21
C THR A 213 -11.24 6.46 -15.83
N LEU A 214 -10.52 6.30 -14.71
CA LEU A 214 -10.11 4.99 -14.19
C LEU A 214 -11.31 4.16 -13.71
N GLU A 215 -12.24 4.77 -12.97
CA GLU A 215 -13.45 4.11 -12.47
C GLU A 215 -14.28 3.53 -13.61
N LYS A 216 -14.48 4.33 -14.68
CA LYS A 216 -15.16 3.89 -15.89
C LYS A 216 -14.44 2.68 -16.52
N TYR A 217 -13.13 2.77 -16.72
CA TYR A 217 -12.36 1.68 -17.32
C TYR A 217 -12.38 0.39 -16.49
N ILE A 218 -12.24 0.50 -15.16
CA ILE A 218 -12.31 -0.65 -14.23
C ILE A 218 -13.69 -1.31 -14.32
N SER A 219 -14.76 -0.52 -14.33
CA SER A 219 -16.14 -1.02 -14.43
C SER A 219 -16.41 -1.71 -15.77
N GLU A 220 -16.04 -1.08 -16.89
CA GLU A 220 -16.27 -1.61 -18.24
C GLU A 220 -15.53 -2.93 -18.46
N ASN A 221 -14.33 -3.07 -17.90
CA ASN A 221 -13.50 -4.27 -18.02
C ASN A 221 -13.69 -5.27 -16.88
N LYS A 222 -14.61 -5.01 -15.94
CA LYS A 222 -14.92 -5.87 -14.78
C LYS A 222 -13.67 -6.25 -13.96
N LEU A 223 -12.76 -5.29 -13.79
CA LEU A 223 -11.50 -5.53 -13.08
C LEU A 223 -11.74 -5.54 -11.56
N ASN A 224 -11.10 -6.47 -10.86
CA ASN A 224 -11.13 -6.52 -9.39
C ASN A 224 -10.09 -5.55 -8.78
N THR A 225 -10.14 -4.29 -9.23
CA THR A 225 -9.20 -3.23 -8.85
C THR A 225 -9.93 -2.16 -8.05
N SER A 226 -9.42 -1.82 -6.87
CA SER A 226 -9.92 -0.72 -6.05
C SER A 226 -9.08 0.54 -6.24
N ILE A 227 -9.71 1.71 -6.16
CA ILE A 227 -8.99 2.99 -6.13
C ILE A 227 -8.92 3.49 -4.69
N ILE A 228 -7.73 3.88 -4.23
CA ILE A 228 -7.51 4.50 -2.92
C ILE A 228 -6.93 5.90 -3.13
N ARG A 229 -7.56 6.92 -2.56
CA ARG A 229 -6.95 8.26 -2.47
C ARG A 229 -6.10 8.35 -1.21
N ILE A 230 -4.84 8.72 -1.40
CA ILE A 230 -3.93 8.98 -0.28
C ILE A 230 -4.06 10.45 0.10
N PRO A 231 -4.34 10.77 1.38
CA PRO A 231 -4.50 12.15 1.83
C PRO A 231 -3.20 12.96 1.67
N PRO A 232 -3.28 14.30 1.59
CA PRO A 232 -2.10 15.14 1.53
C PRO A 232 -1.27 15.05 2.82
N PHE A 233 0.04 15.16 2.68
CA PHE A 233 0.94 15.38 3.82
C PHE A 233 1.18 16.88 4.01
N LYS A 234 0.54 17.48 5.02
CA LYS A 234 0.70 18.91 5.38
C LYS A 234 0.60 19.82 4.15
N GLU A 235 -0.59 19.86 3.55
CA GLU A 235 -0.87 20.48 2.24
C GLU A 235 -0.40 21.93 2.13
N ASP A 236 -0.53 22.70 3.22
CA ASP A 236 -0.18 24.12 3.30
C ASP A 236 1.33 24.40 3.14
N ILE A 237 2.18 23.36 3.18
CA ILE A 237 3.64 23.50 3.23
C ILE A 237 4.31 22.77 2.05
N PHE A 238 3.79 21.62 1.61
CA PHE A 238 4.49 20.72 0.70
C PHE A 238 3.73 20.42 -0.61
N LYS A 239 3.31 21.47 -1.31
CA LYS A 239 2.79 21.39 -2.69
C LYS A 239 3.83 21.88 -3.69
N SER A 240 3.96 21.20 -4.82
CA SER A 240 4.91 21.58 -5.87
C SER A 240 4.72 23.02 -6.37
N SER A 241 3.49 23.55 -6.41
CA SER A 241 3.23 24.95 -6.78
C SER A 241 3.83 25.94 -5.78
N ILE A 242 3.67 25.69 -4.48
CA ILE A 242 4.21 26.52 -3.39
C ILE A 242 5.74 26.50 -3.40
N ILE A 243 6.35 25.33 -3.64
CA ILE A 243 7.80 25.19 -3.73
C ILE A 243 8.35 25.94 -4.95
N LYS A 244 7.63 25.90 -6.09
CA LYS A 244 8.00 26.63 -7.30
C LYS A 244 7.97 28.15 -7.09
N GLU A 245 6.93 28.66 -6.43
CA GLU A 245 6.83 30.10 -6.11
C GLU A 245 8.00 30.57 -5.24
N LYS A 246 8.33 29.83 -4.17
CA LYS A 246 9.49 30.15 -3.31
C LYS A 246 10.83 30.08 -4.03
N MET A 247 10.98 29.17 -5.00
CA MET A 247 12.21 29.08 -5.81
C MET A 247 12.36 30.23 -6.82
N VAL A 248 11.26 30.83 -7.26
CA VAL A 248 11.27 32.01 -8.14
C VAL A 248 11.69 33.26 -7.36
N GLU A 249 11.16 33.47 -6.15
CA GLU A 249 11.54 34.60 -5.28
C GLU A 249 13.03 34.63 -4.93
N VAL A 250 13.62 33.48 -4.63
CA VAL A 250 15.06 33.37 -4.27
C VAL A 250 15.97 33.65 -5.47
N LYS A 251 15.51 33.46 -6.71
CA LYS A 251 16.28 33.75 -7.93
C LYS A 251 16.15 35.20 -8.40
N SER A 252 15.24 35.97 -7.80
CA SER A 252 15.01 37.40 -8.11
C SER A 252 15.69 38.36 -7.13
N LEU A 253 16.48 37.83 -6.18
CA LEU A 253 17.37 38.55 -5.27
C LEU A 253 18.83 38.33 -5.71
#